data_AF-A0A9E2B1X5-F1
#
_entry.id   AF-A0A9E2B1X5-F1
#
_cell.length_a   1.000
_cell.length_b   1.000
_cell.length_c   1.000
_cell.angle_alpha   90.00
_cell.angle_beta   90.00
_cell.angle_gamma   90.00
#
_symmetry.space_group_name_H-M   'P 1'
#
loop_
_entity.id
_entity.type
_entity.pdbx_description
1 polymer ?
#
loop_
_entity_poly.entity_id
_entity_poly.type
_entity_poly.pdbx_seq_one_letter_code
_entity_poly.pdbx_strand_id
1 'polypeptide(L)'
;MLRLLSGVAACLLPAGAILAADWDFRPRVELGQSYTNNVGLGEPGREESEWITELRPGLGLTVEAPRATLEADYEMQILRFDDNGNLDEEFNLARALGTIEALPDSGFIDI
;
A
#
# COMPACT_ATOMS: atom_id res chain seq x y z
N MET A 1 -6.86 -30.65 -2.37
CA MET A 1 -5.64 -29.82 -2.49
C MET A 1 -5.61 -29.22 -3.89
N LEU A 2 -5.88 -27.92 -4.03
CA LEU A 2 -5.63 -27.22 -5.29
C LEU A 2 -5.02 -25.86 -4.96
N ARG A 3 -3.78 -25.69 -5.41
CA ARG A 3 -2.91 -24.55 -5.12
C ARG A 3 -3.31 -23.34 -5.95
N LEU A 4 -3.27 -22.16 -5.31
CA LEU A 4 -3.33 -20.84 -5.92
C LEU A 4 -2.33 -20.72 -7.07
N LEU A 5 -2.80 -20.24 -8.23
CA LEU A 5 -1.95 -19.65 -9.26
C LEU A 5 -2.10 -18.13 -9.16
N SER A 6 -1.06 -17.52 -8.60
CA SER A 6 -0.87 -16.08 -8.52
C SER A 6 -0.86 -15.48 -9.92
N GLY A 7 -1.87 -14.67 -10.24
CA GLY A 7 -1.89 -13.85 -11.44
C GLY A 7 -1.10 -12.57 -11.21
N VAL A 8 0.22 -12.58 -11.44
CA VAL A 8 0.94 -11.34 -11.72
C VAL A 8 0.67 -11.02 -13.17
N ALA A 9 -0.34 -10.20 -13.43
CA ALA A 9 -0.52 -9.57 -14.74
C ALA A 9 0.64 -8.60 -14.93
N ALA A 10 1.72 -9.07 -15.57
CA ALA A 10 2.79 -8.23 -16.05
C ALA A 10 2.23 -7.34 -17.17
N CYS A 11 1.79 -6.13 -16.83
CA CYS A 11 1.48 -5.10 -17.82
C CYS A 11 2.75 -4.83 -18.64
N LEU A 12 2.74 -5.29 -19.88
CA LEU A 12 3.73 -4.92 -20.89
C LEU A 12 3.57 -3.43 -21.22
N LEU A 13 4.17 -2.57 -20.39
CA LEU A 13 4.45 -1.20 -20.81
C LEU A 13 5.53 -1.28 -21.90
N PRO A 14 5.37 -0.62 -23.06
CA PRO A 14 6.41 -0.59 -24.08
C PRO A 14 7.69 -0.03 -23.47
N ALA A 15 8.78 -0.81 -23.53
CA ALA A 15 10.05 -0.56 -22.83
C ALA A 15 10.67 0.84 -23.08
N GLY A 16 10.27 1.54 -24.15
CA GLY A 16 10.70 2.91 -24.44
C GLY A 16 10.02 4.00 -23.61
N ALA A 17 8.81 3.78 -23.08
CA ALA A 17 8.10 4.77 -22.26
C ALA A 17 8.67 4.88 -20.83
N ILE A 18 9.32 3.81 -20.35
CA ILE A 18 9.87 3.72 -18.99
C ILE A 18 11.19 4.48 -18.82
N LEU A 19 11.98 4.63 -19.90
CA LEU A 19 13.31 5.26 -19.85
C LEU A 19 13.28 6.79 -19.80
N ALA A 20 12.16 7.41 -20.16
CA ALA A 20 11.94 8.86 -20.09
C ALA A 20 10.92 9.25 -19.02
N ALA A 21 10.56 8.31 -18.15
CA ALA A 21 9.62 8.57 -17.08
C ALA A 21 10.32 9.21 -15.88
N ASP A 22 9.68 10.21 -15.27
CA ASP A 22 10.06 10.74 -13.98
C ASP A 22 9.44 9.87 -12.89
N TRP A 23 10.28 9.46 -11.94
CA TRP A 23 9.90 8.58 -10.84
C TRP A 23 10.04 9.33 -9.51
N ASP A 24 8.96 9.39 -8.76
CA ASP A 24 8.95 9.87 -7.38
C ASP A 24 8.61 8.73 -6.43
N PHE A 25 9.60 8.35 -5.61
CA PHE A 25 9.44 7.34 -4.57
C PHE A 25 9.35 8.03 -3.20
N ARG A 26 8.25 7.80 -2.49
CA ARG A 26 7.96 8.38 -1.19
C ARG A 26 7.85 7.29 -0.11
N PRO A 27 8.98 6.77 0.40
CA PRO A 27 8.96 5.84 1.51
C PRO A 27 8.53 6.57 2.79
N ARG A 28 7.76 5.88 3.63
CA ARG A 28 7.32 6.38 4.94
C ARG A 28 7.42 5.27 5.98
N VAL A 29 7.72 5.64 7.21
CA VAL A 29 7.67 4.74 8.37
C VAL A 29 7.11 5.53 9.54
N GLU A 30 6.09 5.00 10.18
CA GLU A 30 5.53 5.50 11.42
C GLU A 30 5.72 4.44 12.52
N LEU A 31 6.10 4.88 13.72
CA LEU A 31 6.20 4.03 14.90
C LEU A 31 5.40 4.68 16.02
N GLY A 32 4.46 3.92 16.58
CA GLY A 32 3.60 4.32 17.68
C GLY A 32 3.74 3.37 18.86
N GLN A 33 3.52 3.91 20.06
CA GLN A 33 3.33 3.10 21.26
C GLN A 33 2.16 3.68 22.03
N SER A 34 1.23 2.81 22.45
CA SER A 34 0.08 3.18 23.26
C SER A 34 -0.03 2.28 24.48
N TYR A 35 -0.67 2.79 25.54
CA TYR A 35 -0.97 2.05 26.75
C TYR A 35 -2.46 2.15 27.04
N THR A 36 -3.08 1.02 27.35
CA THR A 36 -4.45 0.96 27.86
C THR A 36 -4.47 0.16 29.15
N ASN A 37 -5.33 0.50 30.08
CA ASN A 37 -5.53 -0.26 31.31
C ASN A 37 -6.66 -1.29 31.21
N ASN A 38 -7.35 -1.37 30.08
CA ASN A 38 -8.46 -2.30 29.88
C ASN A 38 -8.59 -2.71 28.40
N VAL A 39 -7.61 -3.46 27.88
CA VAL A 39 -7.54 -3.84 26.46
C VAL A 39 -8.72 -4.72 26.03
N GLY A 40 -9.14 -5.66 26.88
CA GLY A 40 -10.25 -6.58 26.63
C GLY A 40 -11.63 -6.05 26.99
N LEU A 41 -11.74 -4.79 27.45
CA LEU A 41 -12.97 -4.20 27.97
C LEU A 41 -13.61 -5.03 29.10
N GLY A 42 -12.77 -5.56 30.00
CA GLY A 42 -13.18 -6.32 31.17
C GLY A 42 -14.03 -5.51 32.15
N GLU A 43 -14.85 -6.22 32.92
CA GLU A 43 -15.61 -5.66 34.04
C GLU A 43 -14.68 -5.13 35.14
N PRO A 44 -15.17 -4.23 36.04
CA PRO A 44 -14.40 -3.74 37.17
C PRO A 44 -13.78 -4.85 38.02
N GLY A 45 -12.46 -4.78 38.22
CA GLY A 45 -11.65 -5.78 38.93
C GLY A 45 -11.14 -6.93 38.05
N ARG A 46 -11.42 -6.91 36.74
CA ARG A 46 -10.90 -7.85 35.74
C ARG A 46 -10.29 -7.13 34.52
N GLU A 47 -9.92 -5.87 34.67
CA GLU A 47 -9.26 -5.12 33.61
C GLU A 47 -7.84 -5.60 33.40
N GLU A 48 -7.43 -5.65 32.14
CA GLU A 48 -6.09 -6.06 31.73
C GLU A 48 -5.38 -4.87 31.08
N SER A 49 -4.24 -4.51 31.63
CA SER A 49 -3.37 -3.48 31.06
C SER A 49 -2.56 -4.03 29.90
N GLU A 50 -2.24 -3.17 28.96
CA GLU A 50 -1.52 -3.57 27.76
C GLU A 50 -0.71 -2.41 27.20
N TRP A 51 0.49 -2.75 26.71
CA TRP A 51 1.28 -1.91 25.84
C TRP A 51 1.12 -2.41 24.40
N ILE A 52 0.78 -1.49 23.50
CA ILE A 52 0.57 -1.81 22.09
C ILE A 52 1.61 -1.03 21.28
N THR A 53 2.46 -1.76 20.57
CA THR A 53 3.43 -1.19 19.62
C THR A 53 2.84 -1.23 18.22
N GLU A 54 2.86 -0.11 17.53
CA GLU A 54 2.39 0.01 16.15
C GLU A 54 3.55 0.38 15.22
N LEU A 55 3.71 -0.35 14.11
CA LEU A 55 4.65 -0.02 13.04
C LEU A 55 3.89 0.09 11.71
N ARG A 56 4.02 1.23 11.03
CA ARG A 56 3.35 1.48 9.74
C ARG A 56 4.37 1.85 8.66
N PRO A 57 5.00 0.88 7.99
CA PRO A 57 5.79 1.18 6.81
C PRO A 57 4.87 1.39 5.62
N GLY A 58 5.25 2.30 4.73
CA GLY A 58 4.52 2.56 3.51
C GLY A 58 5.42 3.05 2.39
N LEU A 59 4.90 2.97 1.17
CA LEU A 59 5.57 3.38 -0.04
C LEU A 59 4.56 4.02 -0.98
N GLY A 60 4.74 5.32 -1.23
CA GLY A 60 4.13 6.00 -2.36
C GLY A 60 5.03 5.92 -3.59
N LEU A 61 4.43 5.75 -4.76
CA LEU A 61 5.09 5.81 -6.05
C LEU A 61 4.25 6.66 -7.01
N THR A 62 4.89 7.65 -7.62
CA THR A 62 4.33 8.38 -8.76
C THR A 62 5.27 8.22 -9.95
N VAL A 63 4.72 7.86 -11.11
CA VAL A 63 5.44 7.74 -12.37
C VAL A 63 4.76 8.63 -13.40
N GLU A 64 5.51 9.56 -13.94
CA GLU A 64 5.07 10.46 -15.02
C GLU A 64 5.90 10.15 -16.26
N ALA A 65 5.25 9.63 -17.31
CA ALA A 65 5.88 9.31 -18.58
C ALA A 65 5.18 10.07 -19.71
N PRO A 66 5.82 10.23 -20.88
CA PRO A 66 5.25 11.01 -22.00
C PRO A 66 3.84 10.58 -22.46
N ARG A 67 3.40 9.36 -22.17
CA ARG A 67 2.10 8.79 -22.56
C ARG A 67 1.45 7.93 -21.48
N ALA A 68 1.97 7.98 -20.26
CA ALA A 68 1.46 7.16 -19.19
C ALA A 68 1.68 7.84 -17.85
N THR A 69 0.69 7.74 -16.97
CA THR A 69 0.81 8.16 -15.58
C THR A 69 0.45 6.98 -14.68
N LEU A 70 1.13 6.87 -13.55
CA LEU A 70 0.84 5.88 -12.52
C LEU A 70 0.99 6.54 -11.16
N GLU A 71 -0.03 6.40 -10.33
CA GLU A 71 0.01 6.70 -8.91
C GLU A 71 -0.30 5.42 -8.15
N ALA A 72 0.63 4.99 -7.31
CA ALA A 72 0.47 3.82 -6.46
C ALA A 72 0.84 4.19 -5.02
N ASP A 73 0.07 3.66 -4.07
CA ASP A 73 0.36 3.78 -2.65
C ASP A 73 0.12 2.44 -1.97
N TYR A 74 1.09 2.03 -1.18
CA TYR A 74 1.01 0.85 -0.35
C TYR A 74 1.31 1.21 1.10
N GLU A 75 0.52 0.66 2.01
CA GLU A 75 0.71 0.78 3.44
C GLU A 75 0.52 -0.58 4.11
N MET A 76 1.41 -0.88 5.04
CA MET A 76 1.24 -1.97 6.00
C MET A 76 1.07 -1.35 7.39
N GLN A 77 0.22 -1.94 8.22
CA GLN A 77 0.07 -1.59 9.63
C GLN A 77 0.26 -2.87 10.44
N ILE A 78 1.19 -2.85 11.39
CA ILE A 78 1.50 -3.96 12.28
C ILE A 78 1.18 -3.51 13.71
N LEU A 79 0.31 -4.25 14.38
CA LEU A 79 0.00 -4.07 15.80
C LEU A 79 0.60 -5.25 16.58
N ARG A 80 1.38 -4.94 17.62
CA ARG A 80 1.97 -5.91 18.55
C ARG A 80 1.54 -5.61 19.97
N PHE A 81 0.96 -6.61 20.62
CA PHE A 81 0.47 -6.57 22.00
C PHE A 81 1.50 -7.28 22.88
N ASP A 82 2.01 -6.61 23.91
CA ASP A 82 3.10 -7.14 24.73
C ASP A 82 2.67 -8.38 25.53
N ASP A 83 1.50 -8.32 26.17
CA ASP A 83 0.98 -9.42 27.00
C ASP A 83 -0.03 -10.31 26.26
N ASN A 84 -0.73 -9.77 25.25
CA ASN A 84 -1.80 -10.46 24.51
C ASN A 84 -1.45 -10.70 23.02
N GLY A 85 -0.34 -11.35 22.71
CA GLY A 85 0.11 -11.57 21.33
C GLY A 85 -0.86 -12.33 20.40
N ASN A 86 -1.92 -12.94 20.94
CA ASN A 86 -3.03 -13.48 20.13
C ASN A 86 -3.91 -12.39 19.50
N LEU A 87 -3.75 -11.13 19.91
CA LEU A 87 -4.40 -9.95 19.34
C LEU A 87 -3.52 -9.24 18.31
N ASP A 88 -2.29 -9.70 18.09
CA ASP A 88 -1.40 -9.17 17.06
C ASP A 88 -2.09 -9.20 15.69
N GLU A 89 -2.01 -8.08 14.96
CA GLU A 89 -2.71 -7.93 13.70
C GLU A 89 -1.82 -7.24 12.65
N GLU A 90 -2.02 -7.63 11.40
CA GLU A 90 -1.34 -7.05 10.26
C GLU A 90 -2.36 -6.71 9.18
N PHE A 91 -2.39 -5.43 8.78
CA PHE A 91 -3.24 -4.94 7.71
C PHE A 91 -2.39 -4.49 6.52
N ASN A 92 -2.87 -4.83 5.32
CA ASN A 92 -2.22 -4.50 4.06
C ASN A 92 -3.21 -3.72 3.18
N LEU A 93 -2.84 -2.50 2.79
CA LEU A 93 -3.65 -1.63 1.96
C LEU A 93 -2.85 -1.19 0.75
N ALA A 94 -3.32 -1.56 -0.45
CA ALA A 94 -2.71 -1.17 -1.70
C ALA A 94 -3.74 -0.46 -2.58
N ARG A 95 -3.33 0.65 -3.19
CA ARG A 95 -4.10 1.38 -4.19
C ARG A 95 -3.20 1.72 -5.37
N ALA A 96 -3.74 1.60 -6.57
CA ALA A 96 -3.06 2.01 -7.78
C ALA A 96 -4.06 2.57 -8.79
N LEU A 97 -3.72 3.68 -9.41
CA LEU A 97 -4.43 4.29 -10.51
C LEU A 97 -3.42 4.59 -11.61
N GLY A 98 -3.73 4.21 -12.85
CA GLY A 98 -2.86 4.51 -13.98
C GLY A 98 -3.67 4.86 -15.22
N THR A 99 -3.09 5.70 -16.06
CA THR A 99 -3.63 6.09 -17.37
C THR A 99 -2.57 5.85 -18.43
N ILE A 100 -2.99 5.40 -19.61
CA ILE A 100 -2.11 5.18 -20.76
C ILE A 100 -2.79 5.77 -22.00
N GLU A 101 -2.06 6.56 -22.78
CA GLU A 101 -2.51 7.09 -24.06
C GLU A 101 -2.17 6.09 -25.18
N ALA A 102 -3.21 5.50 -25.80
CA ALA A 102 -3.07 4.39 -26.75
C ALA A 102 -2.82 4.81 -28.22
N LEU A 103 -3.15 6.05 -28.61
CA LEU A 103 -3.03 6.54 -29.98
C LEU A 103 -2.41 7.94 -29.97
N PRO A 104 -1.34 8.20 -30.75
CA PRO A 104 -0.92 9.57 -31.00
C PRO A 104 -1.94 10.25 -31.92
N ASP A 105 -2.06 11.58 -31.81
CA ASP A 105 -2.68 12.48 -32.79
C ASP A 105 -2.71 11.89 -34.21
N SER A 106 -3.81 11.23 -34.59
CA SER A 106 -4.08 10.91 -35.98
C SER A 106 -4.57 12.21 -36.61
N GLY A 107 -3.72 12.86 -37.40
CA GLY A 107 -4.09 14.08 -38.11
C GLY A 107 -5.46 13.94 -38.77
N PHE A 108 -6.37 14.87 -38.48
CA PHE A 108 -7.67 14.91 -39.13
C PHE A 108 -7.50 15.46 -40.55
N ILE A 109 -7.96 14.71 -41.55
CA ILE A 109 -8.25 15.27 -42.88
C ILE A 109 -9.72 15.65 -42.85
N ASP A 110 -10.00 16.95 -42.86
CA ASP A 110 -11.32 17.50 -43.12
C ASP A 110 -11.55 17.50 -44.64
N ILE A 111 -12.74 17.08 -45.10
CA ILE A 111 -13.15 17.09 -46.52
C ILE A 111 -14.27 18.10 -46.70
#